data_AF-A0A6B3G1J0-F1
#
_entry.id   AF-A0A6B3G1J0-F1
#
_cell.length_a   1.000
_cell.length_b   1.000
_cell.length_c   1.000
_cell.angle_alpha   90.00
_cell.angle_beta   90.00
_cell.angle_gamma   90.00
#
_symmetry.space_group_name_H-M   'P 1'
#
loop_
_entity.id
_entity.type
_entity.pdbx_description
1 polymer ?
#
loop_
_entity_poly.entity_id
_entity_poly.type
_entity_poly.pdbx_seq_one_letter_code
_entity_poly.pdbx_strand_id
1 'polypeptide(L)'
;AGVLVENALFATLDPTVRRAETPSGRIYTLADTVGFVRHLPHHLVEAFRSTMEEVGESDLILHVVDGSHPVPEEQLAAVREVIRDVGAVNVREIVVINKADAADPLVIQRLLRNEKYAITVSARTGEGIEELLALIDAELPRPSVLVEVLVPYIQGALVSRVHAEGEVLSEEHTAEGTLL
;
A
#
# COMPACT_ATOMS: atom_id res chain seq x y z
N ALA A 1 5.51 9.19 14.47
CA ALA A 1 4.63 10.04 15.30
C ALA A 1 3.20 9.61 15.01
N GLY A 2 2.41 9.34 16.05
CA GLY A 2 1.13 8.65 15.96
C GLY A 2 0.05 9.48 15.29
N VAL A 3 -0.60 8.90 14.28
CA VAL A 3 -1.83 9.43 13.69
C VAL A 3 -2.93 9.30 14.76
N LEU A 4 -3.61 10.40 15.06
CA LEU A 4 -4.73 10.45 16.00
C LEU A 4 -5.90 9.63 15.43
N VAL A 5 -6.28 8.56 16.13
CA VAL A 5 -7.48 7.77 15.80
C VAL A 5 -8.63 8.30 16.65
N GLU A 6 -9.42 9.23 16.11
CA GLU A 6 -10.66 9.70 16.73
C GLU A 6 -11.90 9.11 16.05
N ASN A 7 -12.96 8.87 16.83
CA ASN A 7 -14.30 8.53 16.32
C ASN A 7 -14.99 9.77 15.72
N ALA A 8 -14.33 10.42 14.76
CA ALA A 8 -14.85 11.56 14.02
C ALA A 8 -15.13 11.15 12.57
N LEU A 9 -16.09 11.82 11.92
CA LEU A 9 -16.48 11.57 10.52
C LEU A 9 -15.32 11.79 9.52
N PHE A 10 -14.20 12.39 9.95
CA PHE A 10 -12.99 12.53 9.17
C PHE A 10 -11.78 12.40 10.11
N ALA A 11 -11.32 11.18 10.36
CA ALA A 11 -10.14 10.95 11.21
C ALA A 11 -8.83 11.45 10.55
N THR A 12 -8.80 11.50 9.23
CA THR A 12 -7.74 12.08 8.40
C THR A 12 -8.39 13.01 7.37
N LEU A 13 -8.11 14.32 7.44
CA LEU A 13 -8.65 15.33 6.51
C LEU A 13 -7.65 15.69 5.41
N ASP A 14 -6.35 15.60 5.70
CA ASP A 14 -5.27 15.82 4.74
C ASP A 14 -4.52 14.50 4.51
N PRO A 15 -4.19 14.14 3.26
CA PRO A 15 -3.41 12.95 3.00
C PRO A 15 -2.03 13.10 3.65
N THR A 16 -1.64 12.14 4.50
CA THR A 16 -0.34 12.17 5.16
C THR A 16 0.60 11.22 4.46
N VAL A 17 1.63 11.78 3.83
CA VAL A 17 2.67 11.01 3.14
C VAL A 17 3.83 10.75 4.09
N ARG A 18 4.22 9.48 4.25
CA ARG A 18 5.39 9.08 5.05
C ARG A 18 6.26 8.08 4.33
N ARG A 19 7.57 8.16 4.58
CA ARG A 19 8.52 7.14 4.13
C ARG A 19 8.40 5.89 5.01
N ALA A 20 8.38 4.72 4.39
CA ALA A 20 8.35 3.42 5.03
C ALA A 20 9.37 2.48 4.38
N GLU A 21 9.61 1.35 5.04
CA GLU A 21 10.57 0.33 4.60
C GLU A 21 9.91 -1.04 4.67
N THR A 22 10.08 -1.86 3.63
CA THR A 22 9.59 -3.25 3.59
C THR A 22 10.48 -4.16 4.43
N PRO A 23 10.03 -5.38 4.80
CA PRO A 23 10.89 -6.37 5.45
C PRO A 23 12.18 -6.69 4.66
N SER A 24 12.16 -6.60 3.32
CA SER A 24 13.36 -6.74 2.49
C SER A 24 14.27 -5.51 2.45
N GLY A 25 13.94 -4.43 3.15
CA GLY A 25 14.70 -3.18 3.16
C GLY A 25 14.36 -2.20 2.03
N ARG A 26 13.29 -2.45 1.26
CA ARG A 26 12.89 -1.55 0.17
C ARG A 26 12.19 -0.32 0.72
N ILE A 27 12.64 0.85 0.31
CA ILE A 27 12.00 2.12 0.66
C ILE A 27 10.78 2.33 -0.22
N TYR A 28 9.65 2.67 0.39
CA TYR A 28 8.44 3.08 -0.30
C TYR A 28 7.76 4.25 0.40
N THR A 29 6.80 4.85 -0.29
CA THR A 29 6.00 5.96 0.22
C THR A 29 4.61 5.44 0.56
N LEU A 30 4.17 5.70 1.80
CA LEU A 30 2.82 5.38 2.24
C LEU A 30 2.03 6.68 2.38
N ALA A 31 1.00 6.83 1.54
CA ALA A 31 0.04 7.91 1.64
C ALA A 31 -1.19 7.44 2.42
N ASP A 32 -1.42 8.03 3.59
CA ASP A 32 -2.65 7.82 4.38
C ASP A 32 -3.74 8.73 3.81
N THR A 33 -4.77 8.15 3.22
CA THR A 33 -5.81 8.87 2.48
C THR A 33 -6.99 9.23 3.40
N VAL A 34 -7.90 10.07 2.93
CA VAL A 34 -9.10 10.39 3.69
C VAL A 34 -10.02 9.17 3.74
N GLY A 35 -10.45 8.79 4.95
CA GLY A 35 -11.38 7.67 5.14
C GLY A 35 -12.76 7.92 4.53
N PHE A 36 -13.34 6.87 3.94
CA PHE A 36 -14.68 6.94 3.36
C PHE A 36 -15.78 6.80 4.41
N VAL A 37 -16.72 7.75 4.43
CA VAL A 37 -17.96 7.64 5.20
C VAL A 37 -19.11 7.30 4.25
N ARG A 38 -20.07 6.50 4.71
CA ARG A 38 -21.32 6.23 3.98
C ARG A 38 -22.01 7.53 3.56
N HIS A 39 -22.60 7.52 2.37
CA HIS A 39 -23.38 8.64 1.81
C HIS A 39 -22.64 9.97 1.78
N LEU A 40 -21.40 9.98 1.26
CA LEU A 40 -20.77 11.23 0.89
C LEU A 40 -21.70 11.96 -0.10
N PRO A 41 -22.15 13.18 0.22
CA PRO A 41 -22.87 13.99 -0.74
C PRO A 41 -22.04 14.13 -2.02
N HIS A 42 -22.67 14.09 -3.20
CA HIS A 42 -21.95 14.14 -4.49
C HIS A 42 -20.94 15.31 -4.59
N HIS A 43 -21.22 16.45 -3.95
CA HIS A 43 -20.31 17.60 -3.90
C HIS A 43 -19.06 17.38 -3.03
N LEU A 44 -19.12 16.54 -1.98
CA LEU A 44 -17.92 16.13 -1.22
C LEU A 44 -17.10 15.12 -2.01
N VAL A 45 -17.73 14.25 -2.82
CA VAL A 45 -17.00 13.30 -3.69
C VAL A 45 -16.12 14.05 -4.69
N GLU A 46 -16.59 15.17 -5.25
CA GLU A 46 -15.78 16.03 -6.13
C GLU A 46 -14.59 16.66 -5.42
N ALA A 47 -14.77 17.11 -4.16
CA ALA A 47 -13.68 17.65 -3.35
C ALA A 47 -12.64 16.57 -2.96
N PHE A 48 -13.09 15.32 -2.76
CA PHE A 48 -12.18 14.20 -2.51
C PHE A 48 -11.50 13.69 -3.77
N ARG A 49 -12.14 13.81 -4.94
CA ARG A 49 -11.55 13.39 -6.22
C ARG A 49 -10.18 14.04 -6.43
N SER A 50 -10.04 15.34 -6.19
CA SER A 50 -8.73 16.03 -6.31
C SER A 50 -7.69 15.54 -5.31
N THR A 51 -8.10 15.10 -4.11
CA THR A 51 -7.19 14.48 -3.13
C THR A 51 -6.93 12.99 -3.40
N MET A 52 -7.62 12.40 -4.38
CA MET A 52 -7.56 10.98 -4.71
C MET A 52 -6.95 10.69 -6.08
N GLU A 53 -6.57 11.72 -6.84
CA GLU A 53 -5.75 11.58 -8.05
C GLU A 53 -4.44 10.83 -7.74
N GLU A 54 -3.88 11.03 -6.55
CA GLU A 54 -2.67 10.33 -6.10
C GLU A 54 -2.86 8.81 -5.94
N VAL A 55 -4.09 8.33 -5.74
CA VAL A 55 -4.38 6.88 -5.76
C VAL A 55 -4.28 6.29 -7.17
N GLY A 56 -4.61 7.08 -8.21
CA GLY A 56 -4.45 6.66 -9.61
C GLY A 56 -2.99 6.45 -10.01
N GLU A 57 -2.07 7.18 -9.37
CA GLU A 57 -0.62 7.09 -9.59
C GLU A 57 0.07 6.09 -8.64
N SER A 58 -0.68 5.46 -7.73
CA SER A 58 -0.11 4.51 -6.78
C SER A 58 0.19 3.15 -7.45
N ASP A 59 1.24 2.48 -6.98
CA ASP A 59 1.57 1.14 -7.45
C ASP A 59 0.68 0.06 -6.81
N LEU A 60 0.17 0.33 -5.61
CA LEU A 60 -0.56 -0.61 -4.77
C LEU A 60 -1.56 0.13 -3.86
N ILE A 61 -2.81 -0.31 -3.87
CA ILE A 61 -3.88 0.16 -2.99
C ILE A 61 -4.09 -0.84 -1.86
N LEU A 62 -4.04 -0.35 -0.62
CA LEU A 62 -4.50 -1.08 0.56
C LEU A 62 -5.93 -0.65 0.89
N HIS A 63 -6.90 -1.47 0.49
CA HIS A 63 -8.30 -1.20 0.74
C HIS A 63 -8.71 -1.79 2.09
N VAL A 64 -8.62 -0.96 3.14
CA VAL A 64 -8.95 -1.38 4.50
C VAL A 64 -10.47 -1.38 4.71
N VAL A 65 -11.04 -2.53 5.07
CA VAL A 65 -12.46 -2.72 5.39
C VAL A 65 -12.64 -3.14 6.84
N ASP A 66 -13.67 -2.62 7.51
CA ASP A 66 -14.03 -3.03 8.87
C ASP A 66 -14.79 -4.36 8.86
N GLY A 67 -14.13 -5.47 9.20
CA GLY A 67 -14.75 -6.79 9.24
C GLY A 67 -15.79 -6.98 10.35
N SER A 68 -15.80 -6.10 11.36
CA SER A 68 -16.81 -6.10 12.44
C SER A 68 -18.09 -5.36 12.07
N HIS A 69 -18.09 -4.63 10.95
CA HIS A 69 -19.27 -3.94 10.46
C HIS A 69 -20.37 -4.95 10.07
N PRO A 70 -21.66 -4.65 10.27
CA PRO A 70 -22.75 -5.58 9.92
C PRO A 70 -22.88 -5.91 8.42
N VAL A 71 -22.36 -5.01 7.57
CA VAL A 71 -22.43 -5.09 6.10
C VAL A 71 -21.11 -4.57 5.48
N PRO A 72 -20.00 -5.32 5.61
CA PRO A 72 -18.69 -4.89 5.12
C PRO A 72 -18.62 -4.92 3.59
N GLU A 73 -19.36 -5.80 2.93
CA GLU A 73 -19.39 -5.89 1.46
C GLU A 73 -19.93 -4.61 0.82
N GLU A 74 -20.91 -3.95 1.45
CA GLU A 74 -21.44 -2.67 0.97
C GLU A 74 -20.38 -1.56 1.06
N GLN A 75 -19.57 -1.55 2.12
CA GLN A 75 -18.49 -0.58 2.27
C GLN A 75 -17.43 -0.81 1.19
N LEU A 76 -17.04 -2.06 0.98
CA LEU A 76 -16.08 -2.46 -0.05
C LEU A 76 -16.56 -2.04 -1.45
N ALA A 77 -17.82 -2.32 -1.78
CA ALA A 77 -18.40 -1.94 -3.06
C ALA A 77 -18.43 -0.41 -3.25
N ALA A 78 -18.81 0.35 -2.22
CA ALA A 78 -18.89 1.81 -2.28
C ALA A 78 -17.52 2.45 -2.57
N VAL A 79 -16.45 1.97 -1.91
CA VAL A 79 -15.09 2.49 -2.16
C VAL A 79 -14.58 2.09 -3.54
N ARG A 80 -14.90 0.88 -4.02
CA ARG A 80 -14.54 0.46 -5.40
C ARG A 80 -15.20 1.30 -6.48
N GLU A 81 -16.42 1.81 -6.26
CA GLU A 81 -17.02 2.78 -7.17
C GLU A 81 -16.21 4.08 -7.21
N VAL A 82 -15.71 4.56 -6.07
CA VAL A 82 -14.84 5.75 -6.05
C VAL A 82 -13.49 5.49 -6.74
N ILE A 83 -12.84 4.36 -6.45
CA ILE A 83 -11.60 3.93 -7.14
C ILE A 83 -11.80 3.92 -8.66
N ARG A 84 -12.97 3.46 -9.12
CA ARG A 84 -13.35 3.49 -10.53
C ARG A 84 -13.49 4.91 -11.06
N ASP A 85 -14.19 5.77 -10.34
CA ASP A 85 -14.45 7.16 -10.74
C ASP A 85 -13.18 8.02 -10.80
N VAL A 86 -12.13 7.68 -10.04
CA VAL A 86 -10.82 8.35 -10.10
C VAL A 86 -9.85 7.72 -11.10
N GLY A 87 -10.27 6.69 -11.85
CA GLY A 87 -9.47 6.05 -12.89
C GLY A 87 -8.43 5.04 -12.39
N ALA A 88 -8.45 4.67 -11.11
CA ALA A 88 -7.46 3.80 -10.47
C ALA A 88 -7.77 2.29 -10.62
N VAL A 89 -8.60 1.89 -11.58
CA VAL A 89 -9.07 0.50 -11.76
C VAL A 89 -7.97 -0.51 -12.12
N ASN A 90 -6.84 -0.02 -12.65
CA ASN A 90 -5.72 -0.88 -13.07
C ASN A 90 -4.66 -1.03 -11.98
N VAL A 91 -4.77 -0.28 -10.89
CA VAL A 91 -3.86 -0.38 -9.76
C VAL A 91 -4.15 -1.67 -9.00
N ARG A 92 -3.09 -2.33 -8.51
CA ARG A 92 -3.25 -3.55 -7.72
C ARG A 92 -3.96 -3.21 -6.40
N GLU A 93 -4.92 -4.05 -6.01
CA GLU A 93 -5.70 -3.87 -4.78
C GLU A 93 -5.47 -5.06 -3.85
N ILE A 94 -5.09 -4.79 -2.61
CA ILE A 94 -5.17 -5.76 -1.50
C ILE A 94 -6.30 -5.32 -0.57
N VAL A 95 -7.30 -6.19 -0.40
CA VAL A 95 -8.38 -5.97 0.57
C VAL A 95 -7.88 -6.36 1.96
N VAL A 96 -7.80 -5.39 2.86
CA VAL A 96 -7.33 -5.58 4.24
C VAL A 96 -8.53 -5.60 5.17
N ILE A 97 -8.97 -6.78 5.59
CA ILE A 97 -10.09 -6.97 6.51
C ILE A 97 -9.60 -6.71 7.93
N ASN A 98 -9.79 -5.49 8.41
CA ASN A 98 -9.36 -5.05 9.74
C ASN A 98 -10.39 -5.40 10.82
N LYS A 99 -9.98 -5.29 12.08
CA LYS A 99 -10.75 -5.62 13.30
C LYS A 99 -11.09 -7.10 13.43
N ALA A 100 -10.16 -7.97 13.02
CA ALA A 100 -10.27 -9.42 13.19
C ALA A 100 -10.56 -9.83 14.65
N ASP A 101 -10.12 -9.05 15.62
CA ASP A 101 -10.36 -9.27 17.06
C ASP A 101 -11.83 -9.11 17.48
N ALA A 102 -12.65 -8.45 16.66
CA ALA A 102 -14.06 -8.15 16.96
C ALA A 102 -15.04 -8.67 15.89
N ALA A 103 -14.54 -9.09 14.72
CA ALA A 103 -15.36 -9.53 13.61
C ALA A 103 -15.91 -10.96 13.79
N ASP A 104 -17.09 -11.22 13.23
CA ASP A 104 -17.63 -12.58 13.18
C ASP A 104 -16.77 -13.45 12.23
N PRO A 105 -16.26 -14.61 12.67
CA PRO A 105 -15.47 -15.51 11.83
C PRO A 105 -16.16 -15.92 10.52
N LEU A 106 -17.50 -16.04 10.52
CA LEU A 106 -18.26 -16.36 9.31
C LEU A 106 -18.25 -15.21 8.30
N VAL A 107 -18.25 -13.96 8.78
CA VAL A 107 -18.13 -12.77 7.93
C VAL A 107 -16.74 -12.71 7.32
N ILE A 108 -15.68 -12.91 8.12
CA ILE A 108 -14.30 -12.99 7.62
C ILE A 108 -14.16 -14.06 6.55
N GLN A 109 -14.63 -15.28 6.82
CA GLN A 109 -14.56 -16.38 5.84
C GLN A 109 -15.33 -16.09 4.55
N ARG A 110 -16.45 -15.36 4.64
CA ARG A 110 -17.22 -14.94 3.46
C ARG A 110 -16.45 -13.92 2.63
N LEU A 111 -15.86 -12.92 3.27
CA LEU A 111 -15.03 -11.91 2.60
C LEU A 111 -13.82 -12.56 1.92
N LEU A 112 -13.04 -13.38 2.63
CA LEU A 112 -11.87 -14.08 2.08
C LEU A 112 -12.20 -15.02 0.91
N ARG A 113 -13.41 -15.60 0.89
CA ARG A 113 -13.87 -16.45 -0.21
C ARG A 113 -14.25 -15.64 -1.45
N ASN A 114 -14.81 -14.44 -1.26
CA ASN A 114 -15.29 -13.60 -2.35
C ASN A 114 -14.17 -12.72 -2.92
N GLU A 115 -13.18 -12.37 -2.10
CA GLU A 115 -12.07 -11.50 -2.46
C GLU A 115 -10.81 -12.32 -2.72
N LYS A 116 -10.32 -12.28 -3.97
CA LYS A 116 -9.16 -13.07 -4.41
C LYS A 116 -7.85 -12.63 -3.75
N TYR A 117 -7.72 -11.34 -3.48
CA TYR A 117 -6.54 -10.72 -2.89
C TYR A 117 -6.96 -10.02 -1.60
N ALA A 118 -7.10 -10.82 -0.54
CA ALA A 118 -7.53 -10.34 0.76
C ALA A 118 -6.71 -10.94 1.90
N ILE A 119 -6.53 -10.15 2.95
CA ILE A 119 -5.86 -10.56 4.17
C ILE A 119 -6.61 -10.00 5.38
N THR A 120 -6.64 -10.78 6.45
CA THR A 120 -7.30 -10.42 7.71
C THR A 120 -6.27 -9.91 8.70
N VAL A 121 -6.54 -8.78 9.34
CA VAL A 121 -5.67 -8.17 10.34
C VAL A 121 -6.47 -7.62 11.52
N SER A 122 -5.81 -7.43 12.64
CA SER A 122 -6.26 -6.51 13.68
C SER A 122 -5.20 -5.46 13.90
N ALA A 123 -5.46 -4.24 13.43
CA ALA A 123 -4.61 -3.08 13.71
C ALA A 123 -4.52 -2.77 15.23
N ARG A 124 -5.46 -3.30 16.04
CA ARG A 124 -5.47 -3.12 17.49
C ARG A 124 -4.55 -4.10 18.20
N THR A 125 -4.58 -5.39 17.84
CA THR A 125 -3.76 -6.42 18.49
C THR A 125 -2.42 -6.63 17.82
N GLY A 126 -2.28 -6.20 16.56
CA GLY A 126 -1.13 -6.48 15.70
C GLY A 126 -1.23 -7.81 14.92
N GLU A 127 -2.29 -8.59 15.12
CA GLU A 127 -2.51 -9.85 14.40
C GLU A 127 -2.58 -9.60 12.88
N GLY A 128 -1.87 -10.42 12.10
CA GLY A 128 -1.86 -10.35 10.64
C GLY A 128 -1.01 -9.22 10.03
N ILE A 129 -0.42 -8.35 10.85
CA ILE A 129 0.36 -7.20 10.35
C ILE A 129 1.67 -7.62 9.72
N GLU A 130 2.36 -8.64 10.26
CA GLU A 130 3.60 -9.15 9.67
C GLU A 130 3.35 -9.77 8.29
N GLU A 131 2.27 -10.56 8.17
CA GLU A 131 1.83 -11.16 6.92
C GLU A 131 1.39 -10.11 5.90
N LEU A 132 0.72 -9.04 6.34
CA LEU A 132 0.38 -7.90 5.49
C LEU A 132 1.64 -7.19 4.98
N LEU A 133 2.64 -6.94 5.84
CA LEU A 133 3.90 -6.32 5.43
C LEU A 133 4.66 -7.18 4.41
N ALA A 134 4.68 -8.50 4.60
CA ALA A 134 5.28 -9.43 3.65
C ALA A 134 4.54 -9.44 2.30
N LEU A 135 3.20 -9.35 2.32
CA LEU A 135 2.40 -9.26 1.10
C LEU A 135 2.62 -7.95 0.36
N ILE A 136 2.69 -6.82 1.06
CA ILE A 136 3.04 -5.52 0.48
C ILE A 136 4.39 -5.59 -0.22
N ASP A 137 5.40 -6.16 0.45
CA ASP A 137 6.74 -6.33 -0.11
C ASP A 137 6.76 -7.17 -1.41
N ALA A 138 5.95 -8.23 -1.46
CA ALA A 138 5.83 -9.07 -2.63
C ALA A 138 5.10 -8.38 -3.80
N GLU A 139 4.12 -7.54 -3.50
CA GLU A 139 3.26 -6.90 -4.51
C GLU A 139 3.80 -5.56 -5.03
N LEU A 140 4.65 -4.87 -4.26
CA LEU A 140 5.32 -3.67 -4.74
C LEU A 140 6.13 -3.98 -6.01
N PRO A 141 6.02 -3.14 -7.06
CA PRO A 141 6.68 -3.39 -8.32
C PRO A 141 8.18 -3.51 -8.12
N ARG A 142 8.77 -4.54 -8.72
CA ARG A 142 10.22 -4.67 -8.84
C ARG A 142 10.66 -4.01 -10.15
N PRO A 143 11.81 -3.32 -10.18
CA PRO A 143 12.41 -2.90 -11.44
C PRO A 143 12.46 -4.10 -12.38
N SER A 144 11.81 -3.99 -13.54
CA SER A 144 11.63 -5.12 -14.47
C SER A 144 12.90 -5.50 -15.22
N VAL A 145 13.96 -4.68 -15.09
CA VAL A 145 15.22 -4.84 -15.81
C VAL A 145 16.32 -5.15 -14.81
N LEU A 146 16.84 -6.37 -14.90
CA LEU A 146 18.12 -6.72 -14.31
C LEU A 146 19.23 -6.14 -15.19
N VAL A 147 20.12 -5.37 -14.58
CA VAL A 147 21.28 -4.79 -15.25
C VAL A 147 22.51 -5.37 -14.58
N GLU A 148 23.28 -6.14 -15.33
CA GLU A 148 24.64 -6.52 -14.94
C GLU A 148 25.59 -5.53 -15.61
N VAL A 149 26.40 -4.83 -14.81
CA VAL A 149 27.29 -3.78 -15.31
C VAL A 149 28.61 -3.75 -14.56
N LEU A 150 29.70 -3.73 -15.31
CA LEU A 150 31.03 -3.44 -14.77
C LEU A 150 31.26 -1.92 -14.79
N VAL A 151 31.29 -1.32 -13.60
CA VAL A 151 31.56 0.12 -13.41
C VAL A 151 33.05 0.32 -13.14
N PRO A 152 33.80 0.98 -14.03
CA PRO A 152 35.22 1.27 -13.80
C PRO A 152 35.41 2.14 -12.55
N TYR A 153 36.51 1.96 -11.81
CA TYR A 153 36.76 2.71 -10.56
C TYR A 153 36.79 4.24 -10.73
N ILE A 154 37.09 4.72 -11.95
CA ILE A 154 37.02 6.15 -12.30
C ILE A 154 35.59 6.72 -12.27
N GLN A 155 34.56 5.87 -12.26
CA GLN A 155 33.14 6.24 -12.23
C GLN A 155 32.47 5.86 -10.91
N GLY A 156 33.17 5.95 -9.77
CA GLY A 156 32.61 5.62 -8.45
C GLY A 156 31.31 6.35 -8.10
N ALA A 157 31.06 7.54 -8.68
CA ALA A 157 29.78 8.23 -8.54
C ALA A 157 28.58 7.42 -9.06
N LEU A 158 28.77 6.59 -10.09
CA LEU A 158 27.72 5.69 -10.58
C LEU A 158 27.43 4.56 -9.58
N VAL A 159 28.47 3.96 -8.99
CA VAL A 159 28.30 2.95 -7.93
C VAL A 159 27.51 3.53 -6.77
N SER A 160 27.89 4.72 -6.28
CA SER A 160 27.15 5.39 -5.21
C SER A 160 25.69 5.67 -5.57
N ARG A 161 25.41 6.05 -6.82
CA ARG A 161 24.04 6.27 -7.29
C ARG A 161 23.23 4.97 -7.34
N VAL A 162 23.82 3.86 -7.78
CA VAL A 162 23.17 2.53 -7.77
C VAL A 162 22.78 2.12 -6.35
N HIS A 163 23.63 2.34 -5.35
CA HIS A 163 23.26 2.08 -3.94
C HIS A 163 22.20 3.04 -3.39
N ALA A 164 22.10 4.26 -3.91
CA ALA A 164 21.15 5.26 -3.42
C ALA A 164 19.76 5.13 -4.06
N GLU A 165 19.70 4.75 -5.35
CA GLU A 165 18.49 4.79 -6.17
C GLU A 165 18.05 3.39 -6.66
N GLY A 166 18.90 2.37 -6.51
CA GLY A 166 18.66 1.02 -7.02
C GLY A 166 18.70 -0.07 -5.95
N GLU A 167 18.44 -1.30 -6.38
CA GLU A 167 18.54 -2.52 -5.56
C GLU A 167 19.77 -3.32 -6.04
N VAL A 168 20.81 -3.40 -5.21
CA VAL A 168 22.03 -4.17 -5.53
C VAL A 168 21.81 -5.63 -5.14
N LEU A 169 21.81 -6.51 -6.14
CA LEU A 169 21.61 -7.95 -5.94
C LEU A 169 22.93 -8.69 -5.68
N SER A 170 24.00 -8.24 -6.31
CA SER A 170 25.36 -8.78 -6.16
C SER A 170 26.39 -7.67 -6.37
N GLU A 171 27.55 -7.80 -5.73
CA GLU A 171 28.67 -6.89 -5.93
C GLU A 171 29.98 -7.67 -5.89
N GLU A 172 30.80 -7.51 -6.93
CA GLU A 172 32.14 -8.09 -7.00
C GLU A 172 33.18 -7.04 -7.43
N HIS A 173 34.27 -6.93 -6.68
CA HIS A 173 35.40 -6.08 -7.05
C HIS A 173 36.37 -6.85 -7.96
N THR A 174 36.47 -6.42 -9.20
CA THR A 174 37.38 -7.00 -10.20
C THR A 174 38.61 -6.10 -10.38
N ALA A 175 39.57 -6.54 -11.20
CA ALA A 175 40.72 -5.71 -11.57
C ALA A 175 40.35 -4.47 -12.38
N GLU A 176 39.19 -4.49 -13.06
CA GLU A 176 38.78 -3.48 -14.04
C GLU A 176 37.71 -2.52 -13.49
N GLY A 177 37.08 -2.87 -12.37
CA GLY A 177 36.02 -2.08 -11.74
C GLY A 177 35.18 -2.89 -10.76
N THR A 178 34.05 -2.33 -10.36
CA THR A 178 33.01 -3.01 -9.56
C THR A 178 31.96 -3.58 -10.49
N LEU A 179 31.77 -4.90 -10.48
CA LEU A 179 30.67 -5.59 -11.16
C LEU A 179 29.45 -5.57 -10.23
N LEU A 180 28.34 -5.01 -10.71
CA LEU A 180 27.04 -4.90 -10.03
C LEU A 180 25.97 -5.63 -10.85
#